data_AF-A0A1G6QPN9-F1
#
_entry.id   AF-A0A1G6QPN9-F1
#
_cell.length_a   1.000
_cell.length_b   1.000
_cell.length_c   1.000
_cell.angle_alpha   90.00
_cell.angle_beta   90.00
_cell.angle_gamma   90.00
#
_symmetry.space_group_name_H-M   'P 1'
#
loop_
_entity.id
_entity.type
_entity.pdbx_description
1 polymer ?
#
loop_
_entity_poly.entity_id
_entity_poly.type
_entity_poly.pdbx_seq_one_letter_code
_entity_poly.pdbx_strand_id
1 'polypeptide(L)' 'MAELKTKEDLEKRKRVLEIEKNAIAKYMGPYEHDEFLEAEWKEINQELNDIEEKLKNM' A
#
# COMPACT_ATOMS: atom_id res chain seq x y z
N MET A 1 8.93 -13.77 -6.95
CA MET A 1 7.72 -12.99 -6.61
C MET A 1 6.67 -13.30 -7.67
N ALA A 2 5.45 -13.70 -7.30
CA ALA A 2 4.40 -13.93 -8.28
C ALA A 2 4.02 -12.58 -8.90
N GLU A 3 4.23 -12.40 -10.21
CA GLU A 3 3.69 -11.24 -10.93
C GLU A 3 2.17 -11.23 -10.78
N LEU A 4 1.61 -10.14 -10.26
CA LEU A 4 0.16 -9.89 -10.29
C LEU A 4 -0.23 -9.68 -11.76
N LYS A 5 -0.91 -10.66 -12.36
CA LYS A 5 -1.20 -10.67 -13.81
C LYS A 5 -2.65 -10.34 -14.14
N THR A 6 -3.56 -10.45 -13.18
CA THR A 6 -4.98 -10.19 -13.41
C THR A 6 -5.44 -8.94 -12.68
N LYS A 7 -6.45 -8.29 -13.23
CA LYS A 7 -7.15 -7.16 -12.58
C LYS A 7 -7.61 -7.54 -11.17
N GLU A 8 -8.14 -8.76 -11.01
CA GLU A 8 -8.64 -9.26 -9.72
C GLU A 8 -7.51 -9.41 -8.69
N ASP A 9 -6.32 -9.84 -9.10
CA ASP A 9 -5.16 -9.94 -8.20
C ASP A 9 -4.65 -8.56 -7.76
N LEU A 10 -4.61 -7.60 -8.70
CA LEU A 10 -4.25 -6.21 -8.42
C LEU A 10 -5.26 -5.55 -7.46
N GLU A 11 -6.56 -5.77 -7.66
CA GLU A 11 -7.61 -5.27 -6.76
C GLU A 11 -7.53 -5.90 -5.37
N LYS A 12 -7.26 -7.22 -5.28
CA LYS A 12 -7.03 -7.89 -3.99
C LYS A 12 -5.82 -7.31 -3.28
N ARG A 13 -4.70 -7.12 -3.98
CA ARG A 13 -3.48 -6.54 -3.39
C ARG A 13 -3.71 -5.09 -2.94
N LYS A 14 -4.37 -4.27 -3.77
CA LYS A 14 -4.77 -2.90 -3.41
C LYS A 14 -5.53 -2.87 -2.09
N ARG A 15 -6.53 -3.75 -1.93
CA ARG A 15 -7.35 -3.82 -0.71
C ARG A 15 -6.52 -4.18 0.53
N VAL A 16 -5.55 -5.08 0.40
CA VAL A 16 -4.64 -5.45 1.50
C VAL A 16 -3.78 -4.24 1.90
N LEU A 17 -3.18 -3.56 0.93
CA LEU A 17 -2.35 -2.37 1.16
C LEU A 17 -3.14 -1.22 1.81
N GLU A 18 -4.40 -1.02 1.42
CA GLU A 18 -5.27 -0.03 2.08
C GLU A 18 -5.55 -0.37 3.55
N ILE A 19 -5.68 -1.66 3.89
CA ILE A 19 -5.85 -2.11 5.27
C ILE A 19 -4.56 -1.87 6.07
N GLU A 20 -3.40 -2.24 5.51
CA GLU A 20 -2.08 -2.03 6.12
C GLU A 20 -1.80 -0.55 6.35
N LYS A 21 -2.07 0.30 5.34
CA LYS A 21 -1.99 1.76 5.46
C LYS A 21 -2.89 2.25 6.61
N ASN A 22 -4.14 1.84 6.66
CA ASN A 22 -5.05 2.26 7.74
C ASN A 22 -4.61 1.76 9.13
N ALA A 23 -3.91 0.63 9.20
CA ALA A 23 -3.32 0.15 10.45
C ALA A 23 -2.17 1.07 10.88
N ILE A 24 -1.21 1.33 10.00
CA ILE A 24 -0.08 2.22 10.26
C ILE A 24 -0.57 3.63 10.65
N ALA A 25 -1.63 4.14 10.00
CA ALA A 25 -2.21 5.44 10.31
C ALA A 25 -2.66 5.57 11.78
N LYS A 26 -3.13 4.47 12.37
CA LYS A 26 -3.56 4.42 13.78
C LYS A 26 -2.38 4.43 14.74
N TYR A 27 -1.23 3.91 14.31
CA TYR A 27 0.00 3.85 15.12
C TYR A 27 0.86 5.11 14.95
N MET A 28 0.81 5.79 13.79
CA MET A 28 1.46 7.09 13.56
C MET A 28 0.70 8.26 14.20
N GLY A 29 0.33 8.13 15.48
CA GLY A 29 -0.28 9.21 16.25
C GLY A 29 0.63 10.46 16.35
N PRO A 30 0.11 11.60 16.82
CA PRO A 30 0.77 12.92 16.70
C PRO A 30 2.12 13.09 17.41
N TYR A 31 2.59 12.09 18.16
CA TYR A 31 3.80 12.17 18.98
C TYR A 31 4.75 10.97 18.85
N GLU A 32 4.43 9.98 18.01
CA GLU A 32 5.31 8.83 17.72
C GLU A 32 5.86 8.96 16.29
N HIS A 33 6.99 9.65 16.16
CA HIS A 33 7.80 9.61 14.95
C HIS A 33 8.61 8.31 14.94
N ASP A 34 7.97 7.22 14.53
CA ASP A 34 8.67 5.99 14.21
C ASP A 34 9.13 6.05 12.75
N GLU A 35 10.44 6.23 12.53
CA GLU A 35 11.05 6.26 11.20
C GLU A 35 10.77 4.97 10.40
N PHE A 36 10.55 3.84 11.09
CA PHE A 36 10.18 2.58 10.46
C PHE A 36 8.75 2.64 9.90
N LEU A 37 7.80 3.15 10.68
CA LEU A 37 6.41 3.31 10.23
C LEU A 37 6.30 4.33 9.08
N GLU A 38 7.14 5.36 9.08
CA GLU A 38 7.20 6.32 7.97
C GLU A 38 7.73 5.67 6.68
N ALA A 39 8.74 4.82 6.79
CA ALA A 39 9.28 4.05 5.66
C ALA A 39 8.24 3.08 5.09
N GLU A 40 7.61 2.26 5.93
CA GLU A 40 6.54 1.34 5.51
C GLU A 40 5.36 2.09 4.89
N TRP A 41 4.97 3.23 5.45
CA TRP A 41 3.92 4.08 4.88
C TRP A 41 4.26 4.56 3.47
N LYS A 42 5.51 5.00 3.24
CA LYS A 42 5.98 5.44 1.92
C LYS A 42 5.97 4.28 0.93
N GLU A 43 6.45 3.10 1.32
CA GLU A 43 6.45 1.91 0.47
C GLU A 43 5.03 1.49 0.09
N ILE A 44 4.10 1.43 1.04
CA ILE A 44 2.70 1.10 0.78
C ILE A 44 2.04 2.08 -0.19
N ASN A 45 2.31 3.39 -0.04
CA ASN A 45 1.78 4.39 -0.99
C ASN A 45 2.38 4.24 -2.38
N GLN A 46 3.67 3.93 -2.49
CA GLN A 46 4.30 3.70 -3.78
C GLN A 46 3.68 2.47 -4.46
N GLU A 47 3.51 1.36 -3.73
CA GLU A 47 2.92 0.14 -4.28
C GLU A 47 1.44 0.36 -4.69
N LEU A 48 0.68 1.13 -3.91
CA LEU A 48 -0.69 1.52 -4.26
C LEU A 48 -0.74 2.32 -5.58
N ASN A 49 0.14 3.31 -5.73
CA ASN A 49 0.23 4.09 -6.97
C ASN A 49 0.59 3.20 -8.17
N ASP A 50 1.57 2.33 -8.03
CA ASP A 50 1.99 1.41 -9.09
C ASP A 50 0.84 0.46 -9.49
N ILE A 51 0.06 -0.02 -8.52
CA ILE A 51 -1.13 -0.84 -8.77
C ILE A 51 -2.21 -0.05 -9.48
N GLU A 52 -2.47 1.20 -9.09
CA GLU A 52 -3.44 2.07 -9.77
C GLU A 52 -3.04 2.38 -11.21
N GLU A 53 -1.76 2.65 -11.47
CA GLU A 53 -1.25 2.86 -12.81
C GLU A 53 -1.37 1.59 -13.67
N LYS A 54 -1.05 0.41 -13.11
CA LYS A 54 -1.25 -0.87 -13.80
C LYS A 54 -2.72 -1.12 -14.11
N LEU A 55 -3.62 -0.89 -13.16
CA LEU A 55 -5.07 -1.06 -13.36
C LEU A 55 -5.63 -0.09 -14.41
N LYS A 56 -5.08 1.12 -14.51
CA LYS A 56 -5.48 2.13 -15.52
C LYS A 56 -5.00 1.79 -16.93
N ASN A 57 -3.84 1.13 -17.03
CA ASN A 57 -3.19 0.78 -18.30
C ASN A 57 -3.49 -0.65 -18.78
N MET A 58 -4.32 -1.41 -18.06
CA MET A 58 -4.89 -2.71 -18.49
C MET A 58 -6.17 -2.50 -19.29
#